data_AF-A0AAN7GES1-F1
#
_entry.id   AF-A0AAN7GES1-F1
#
_cell.length_a   1.000
_cell.length_b   1.000
_cell.length_c   1.000
_cell.angle_alpha   90.00
_cell.angle_beta   90.00
_cell.angle_gamma   90.00
#
_symmetry.space_group_name_H-M   'P 1'
#
loop_
_entity.id
_entity.type
_entity.pdbx_description
1 polymer ?
#
loop_
_entity_poly.entity_id
_entity_poly.type
_entity_poly.pdbx_seq_one_letter_code
_entity_poly.pdbx_strand_id
1 'polypeptide(L)'
;MPCALQLSIISHGLLSPVRWRKSRPVHAQSYPDSELSGQDEETTDDRILAEVEPRVILVERYRDGTSRRYMLCEDSRLRTSHEEPRSSSNASRGSDFSGSQLSWLPDPVKQFIFPAGFPESVSDDYLDYMLLQFPTNVTAWICHALVTSSLLKAVGVGSFSGSTAAASAAAIRWVSKDGIGAVGRLLIGGRFGNLFDDDPKQWRMYADFIGSAGSIFDLSTQLYPAYFLPLASLGNLAKAFARGLKDPSFRVIQNHFAISSNLGDVAAKEEVWEVAAQLLGLALGILILDTPGLVKSYPLLVLIWTSMRLLHLQLRYQSLSVLRFNTINLKRARILMEAHVMSSKVPGCDECNKRENILLWQRFLKPRINFGVSFEEMVDGSSSVLTWTNGAMTLRFWWHSRSEQRVYQS
;
A
#
# COMPACT_ATOMS: atom_id res chain seq x y z
N MET A 1 48.52 4.30 30.23
CA MET A 1 47.87 3.02 29.90
C MET A 1 46.62 3.29 29.09
N PRO A 2 46.42 2.58 27.97
CA PRO A 2 45.42 2.85 26.96
C PRO A 2 44.11 2.13 27.27
N CYS A 3 42.99 2.61 26.73
CA CYS A 3 41.82 1.76 26.51
C CYS A 3 41.28 2.04 25.10
N ALA A 4 41.90 1.39 24.13
CA ALA A 4 41.35 1.25 22.79
C ALA A 4 40.15 0.31 22.87
N LEU A 5 38.95 0.83 22.62
CA LEU A 5 37.76 0.01 22.43
C LEU A 5 37.81 -0.56 21.02
N GLN A 6 38.37 -1.77 20.95
CA GLN A 6 38.45 -2.62 19.79
C GLN A 6 37.05 -3.16 19.47
N LEU A 7 36.34 -2.53 18.55
CA LEU A 7 35.09 -3.06 17.98
C LEU A 7 35.44 -4.21 17.03
N SER A 8 35.36 -5.44 17.54
CA SER A 8 35.43 -6.65 16.73
C SER A 8 34.21 -6.74 15.83
N ILE A 9 34.41 -6.44 14.55
CA ILE A 9 33.44 -6.68 13.47
C ILE A 9 33.38 -8.20 13.26
N ILE A 10 32.25 -8.81 13.59
CA ILE A 10 31.95 -10.19 13.17
C ILE A 10 31.70 -10.13 11.66
N SER A 11 32.69 -10.55 10.89
CA SER A 11 32.61 -10.77 9.45
C SER A 11 31.73 -11.98 9.17
N HIS A 12 30.42 -11.77 8.99
CA HIS A 12 29.60 -12.74 8.27
C HIS A 12 29.94 -12.61 6.78
N GLY A 13 30.55 -13.67 6.25
CA GLY A 13 31.02 -13.77 4.88
C GLY A 13 29.93 -13.45 3.87
N LEU A 14 30.32 -12.69 2.84
CA LEU A 14 29.57 -12.50 1.62
C LEU A 14 29.18 -13.87 1.05
N LEU A 15 27.90 -14.21 1.12
CA LEU A 15 27.30 -15.16 0.19
C LEU A 15 27.14 -14.44 -1.15
N SER A 16 27.91 -14.92 -2.13
CA SER A 16 27.92 -14.49 -3.53
C SER A 16 26.50 -14.39 -4.12
N PRO A 17 26.23 -13.43 -5.04
CA PRO A 17 24.96 -13.39 -5.75
C PRO A 17 24.79 -14.64 -6.60
N VAL A 18 23.67 -15.34 -6.39
CA VAL A 18 23.26 -16.49 -7.20
C VAL A 18 23.14 -16.03 -8.66
N ARG A 19 24.05 -16.54 -9.48
CA ARG A 19 24.10 -16.34 -10.92
C ARG A 19 22.89 -17.07 -11.53
N TRP A 20 21.88 -16.32 -11.95
CA TRP A 20 20.75 -16.87 -12.70
C TRP A 20 21.27 -17.52 -13.99
N ARG A 21 21.29 -18.85 -14.01
CA ARG A 21 21.61 -19.65 -15.19
C ARG A 21 20.37 -19.62 -16.08
N LYS A 22 20.50 -19.05 -17.29
CA LYS A 22 19.47 -19.14 -18.34
C LYS A 22 19.17 -20.62 -18.62
N SER A 23 18.00 -21.09 -18.22
CA SER A 23 17.47 -22.37 -18.67
C SER A 23 17.04 -22.23 -20.13
N ARG A 24 17.65 -23.03 -21.01
CA ARG A 24 17.24 -23.20 -22.41
C ARG A 24 15.88 -23.94 -22.43
N PRO A 25 14.96 -23.62 -23.35
CA PRO A 25 13.74 -24.40 -23.50
C PRO A 25 14.09 -25.81 -24.01
N VAL A 26 13.59 -26.82 -23.29
CA VAL A 26 13.66 -28.23 -23.66
C VAL A 26 12.62 -28.49 -24.75
N HIS A 27 13.05 -29.01 -25.90
CA HIS A 27 12.17 -29.56 -26.93
C HIS A 27 11.43 -30.79 -26.38
N ALA A 28 10.11 -30.76 -26.38
CA ALA A 28 9.30 -31.96 -26.23
C ALA A 28 9.21 -32.65 -27.60
N GLN A 29 9.81 -33.84 -27.70
CA GLN A 29 9.61 -34.79 -28.79
C GLN A 29 8.25 -35.49 -28.60
N SER A 30 7.40 -35.43 -29.62
CA SER A 30 6.21 -36.29 -29.75
C SER A 30 6.61 -37.60 -30.44
N TYR A 31 6.27 -38.73 -29.83
CA TYR A 31 6.30 -40.05 -30.46
C TYR A 31 5.11 -40.19 -31.43
N PRO A 32 5.22 -40.97 -32.54
CA PRO A 32 4.14 -41.12 -33.50
C PRO A 32 3.10 -42.15 -33.06
N ASP A 33 1.84 -41.86 -33.41
CA ASP A 33 0.65 -42.69 -33.20
C ASP A 33 0.72 -44.02 -33.95
N SER A 34 0.27 -45.08 -33.29
CA SER A 34 0.00 -46.39 -33.86
C SER A 34 -1.39 -46.43 -34.49
N GLU A 35 -1.44 -46.76 -35.78
CA GLU A 35 -2.65 -47.10 -36.53
C GLU A 35 -3.36 -48.34 -35.95
N LEU A 36 -4.68 -48.30 -35.82
CA LEU A 36 -5.51 -49.50 -35.90
C LEU A 36 -6.86 -49.18 -36.52
N SER A 37 -7.13 -49.87 -37.63
CA SER A 37 -8.36 -49.92 -38.42
C SER A 37 -9.48 -50.69 -37.72
N GLY A 38 -10.75 -50.33 -37.99
CA GLY A 38 -11.82 -51.33 -38.02
C GLY A 38 -13.24 -50.86 -37.67
N GLN A 39 -14.06 -50.79 -38.72
CA GLN A 39 -15.48 -51.20 -38.82
C GLN A 39 -16.61 -50.25 -38.41
N ASP A 40 -17.47 -50.04 -39.42
CA ASP A 40 -18.77 -49.38 -39.44
C ASP A 40 -19.84 -50.16 -38.66
N GLU A 41 -20.77 -49.44 -38.02
CA GLU A 41 -22.18 -49.82 -37.94
C GLU A 41 -23.05 -48.58 -37.68
N GLU A 42 -24.02 -48.34 -38.56
CA GLU A 42 -25.06 -47.31 -38.47
C GLU A 42 -26.12 -47.69 -37.44
N THR A 43 -26.48 -46.76 -36.55
CA THR A 43 -27.87 -46.64 -36.05
C THR A 43 -28.18 -45.19 -35.67
N THR A 44 -29.29 -44.71 -36.22
CA THR A 44 -29.96 -43.42 -36.07
C THR A 44 -30.53 -43.22 -34.68
N ASP A 45 -30.35 -42.04 -34.04
CA ASP A 45 -31.44 -41.38 -33.29
C ASP A 45 -31.16 -39.92 -32.90
N ASP A 46 -32.25 -39.18 -32.76
CA ASP A 46 -32.43 -37.73 -32.72
C ASP A 46 -31.85 -36.95 -31.50
N ARG A 47 -31.31 -35.75 -31.80
CA ARG A 47 -31.43 -34.45 -31.05
C ARG A 47 -30.96 -34.36 -29.59
N ILE A 48 -29.90 -33.57 -29.38
CA ILE A 48 -29.87 -32.25 -28.69
C ILE A 48 -28.44 -31.68 -28.89
N LEU A 49 -28.29 -30.68 -29.75
CA LEU A 49 -27.07 -29.89 -29.86
C LEU A 49 -26.99 -28.98 -28.63
N ALA A 50 -26.31 -29.45 -27.59
CA ALA A 50 -25.80 -28.56 -26.54
C ALA A 50 -24.60 -27.81 -27.13
N GLU A 51 -24.80 -26.56 -27.54
CA GLU A 51 -23.72 -25.64 -27.88
C GLU A 51 -22.87 -25.41 -26.62
N VAL A 52 -21.75 -26.11 -26.51
CA VAL A 52 -20.76 -25.92 -25.44
C VAL A 52 -19.87 -24.75 -25.85
N GLU A 53 -19.92 -23.65 -25.11
CA GLU A 53 -19.11 -22.45 -25.36
C GLU A 53 -17.59 -22.77 -25.28
N PRO A 54 -16.76 -22.25 -26.20
CA PRO A 54 -15.32 -22.49 -26.20
C PRO A 54 -14.65 -21.84 -24.98
N ARG A 55 -13.87 -22.66 -24.25
CA ARG A 55 -13.20 -22.23 -23.01
C ARG A 55 -11.96 -21.39 -23.33
N VAL A 56 -11.98 -20.12 -22.95
CA VAL A 56 -10.83 -19.21 -23.08
C VAL A 56 -9.77 -19.57 -22.03
N ILE A 57 -8.55 -19.85 -22.48
CA ILE A 57 -7.43 -20.24 -21.58
C ILE A 57 -6.57 -19.04 -21.21
N LEU A 58 -6.33 -18.14 -22.17
CA LEU A 58 -5.42 -17.01 -21.99
C LEU A 58 -5.89 -15.84 -22.86
N VAL A 59 -5.79 -14.63 -22.32
CA VAL A 59 -5.99 -13.39 -23.07
C VAL A 59 -4.75 -12.52 -22.90
N GLU A 60 -4.08 -12.24 -24.00
CA GLU A 60 -2.91 -11.36 -24.05
C GLU A 60 -3.35 -9.98 -24.57
N ARG A 61 -3.14 -8.93 -23.78
CA ARG A 61 -3.47 -7.54 -24.14
C ARG A 61 -2.20 -6.77 -24.45
N TYR A 62 -2.18 -6.11 -25.60
CA TYR A 62 -1.05 -5.34 -26.09
C TYR A 62 -1.25 -3.83 -25.85
N ARG A 63 -0.15 -3.07 -25.88
CA ARG A 63 -0.09 -1.64 -25.56
C ARG A 63 -0.89 -0.75 -26.52
N ASP A 64 -1.27 -1.29 -27.66
CA ASP A 64 -2.07 -0.66 -28.72
C ASP A 64 -3.59 -0.88 -28.54
N GLY A 65 -4.01 -1.56 -27.47
CA GLY A 65 -5.41 -1.86 -27.20
C GLY A 65 -5.93 -3.13 -27.87
N THR A 66 -5.08 -3.86 -28.61
CA THR A 66 -5.47 -5.15 -29.19
C THR A 66 -5.45 -6.26 -28.14
N SER A 67 -6.36 -7.23 -28.27
CA SER A 67 -6.35 -8.43 -27.43
C SER A 67 -6.34 -9.70 -28.28
N ARG A 68 -5.48 -10.64 -27.91
CA ARG A 68 -5.45 -11.99 -28.48
C ARG A 68 -6.00 -12.96 -27.47
N ARG A 69 -7.06 -13.69 -27.86
CA ARG A 69 -7.62 -14.76 -27.04
C ARG A 69 -7.19 -16.10 -27.58
N TYR A 70 -6.74 -16.95 -26.68
CA TYR A 70 -6.38 -18.34 -26.94
C TYR A 70 -7.52 -19.23 -26.47
N MET A 71 -8.20 -19.87 -27.42
CA MET A 71 -9.31 -20.77 -27.16
C MET A 71 -8.88 -22.20 -27.49
N LEU A 72 -9.23 -23.13 -26.62
CA LEU A 72 -9.02 -24.55 -26.84
C LEU A 72 -10.34 -25.18 -27.27
N CYS A 73 -10.39 -25.70 -28.50
CA CYS A 73 -11.50 -26.53 -28.97
C CYS A 73 -11.27 -28.00 -28.54
N GLU A 74 -12.34 -28.79 -28.49
CA GLU A 74 -12.30 -30.21 -28.07
C GLU A 74 -11.31 -31.07 -28.90
N ASP A 75 -11.01 -30.68 -30.14
CA ASP A 75 -10.04 -31.37 -31.01
C ASP A 75 -8.56 -31.14 -30.62
N SER A 76 -8.27 -30.57 -29.44
CA SER A 76 -6.92 -30.17 -29.00
C SER A 76 -6.22 -29.15 -29.93
N ARG A 77 -6.97 -28.48 -30.81
CA ARG A 77 -6.45 -27.43 -31.71
C ARG A 77 -6.63 -26.05 -31.09
N LEU A 78 -5.51 -25.36 -30.87
CA LEU A 78 -5.47 -23.99 -30.38
C LEU A 78 -5.94 -23.02 -31.49
N ARG A 79 -7.01 -22.25 -31.25
CA ARG A 79 -7.41 -21.14 -32.13
C ARG A 79 -7.07 -19.81 -31.50
N THR A 80 -6.43 -18.94 -32.28
CA THR A 80 -6.11 -17.56 -31.91
C THR A 80 -7.09 -16.62 -32.58
N SER A 81 -7.96 -15.96 -31.82
CA SER A 81 -8.80 -14.89 -32.33
C SER A 81 -8.11 -13.54 -32.11
N HIS A 82 -7.93 -12.79 -33.20
CA HIS A 82 -7.40 -11.43 -33.19
C HIS A 82 -8.58 -10.46 -33.15
N GLU A 83 -8.69 -9.68 -32.09
CA GLU A 83 -9.78 -8.70 -31.92
C GLU A 83 -9.18 -7.29 -32.07
N GLU A 84 -9.47 -6.63 -33.20
CA GLU A 84 -9.19 -5.21 -33.46
C GLU A 84 -10.18 -4.32 -32.70
N PRO A 85 -9.82 -3.06 -32.38
CA PRO A 85 -10.64 -2.19 -31.54
C PRO A 85 -11.95 -1.83 -32.25
N ARG A 86 -13.02 -2.54 -31.90
CA ARG A 86 -14.39 -2.19 -32.30
C ARG A 86 -14.99 -1.23 -31.29
N SER A 87 -15.42 -0.08 -31.81
CA SER A 87 -16.26 0.91 -31.15
C SER A 87 -17.56 0.27 -30.62
N SER A 88 -17.73 0.34 -29.30
CA SER A 88 -18.99 0.33 -28.53
C SER A 88 -20.15 -0.53 -29.01
N SER A 89 -20.46 -1.60 -28.28
CA SER A 89 -21.71 -1.75 -27.52
C SER A 89 -21.83 -3.18 -26.95
N ASN A 90 -22.34 -3.27 -25.72
CA ASN A 90 -22.76 -4.47 -24.99
C ASN A 90 -21.74 -5.08 -24.02
N ALA A 91 -21.46 -4.35 -22.94
CA ALA A 91 -21.15 -4.91 -21.63
C ALA A 91 -21.62 -3.94 -20.53
N SER A 92 -22.93 -3.69 -20.49
CA SER A 92 -23.58 -2.92 -19.42
C SER A 92 -23.90 -3.84 -18.24
N ARG A 93 -23.12 -3.72 -17.16
CA ARG A 93 -23.55 -3.86 -15.75
C ARG A 93 -22.33 -3.76 -14.83
N GLY A 94 -21.88 -2.53 -14.56
CA GLY A 94 -20.90 -2.28 -13.51
C GLY A 94 -20.28 -0.88 -13.45
N SER A 95 -20.22 -0.15 -14.57
CA SER A 95 -19.37 1.07 -14.69
C SER A 95 -20.12 2.40 -14.81
N ASP A 96 -21.46 2.42 -14.75
CA ASP A 96 -22.27 3.64 -14.98
C ASP A 96 -22.12 4.75 -13.91
N PHE A 97 -21.41 4.47 -12.81
CA PHE A 97 -21.34 5.39 -11.67
C PHE A 97 -20.33 6.54 -11.83
N SER A 98 -19.22 6.33 -12.55
CA SER A 98 -18.17 7.38 -12.67
C SER A 98 -18.39 8.35 -13.85
N GLY A 99 -19.04 7.90 -14.93
CA GLY A 99 -19.27 8.75 -16.12
C GLY A 99 -20.38 9.79 -15.93
N SER A 100 -21.39 9.48 -15.13
CA SER A 100 -22.57 10.32 -14.91
C SER A 100 -22.29 11.51 -13.98
N GLN A 101 -21.46 11.34 -12.94
CA GLN A 101 -21.14 12.39 -11.95
C GLN A 101 -20.38 13.60 -12.52
N LEU A 102 -19.67 13.43 -13.64
CA LEU A 102 -18.75 14.43 -14.17
C LEU A 102 -19.21 15.10 -15.47
N SER A 103 -20.45 14.83 -15.89
CA SER A 103 -21.06 15.37 -17.11
C SER A 103 -21.19 16.89 -17.13
N TRP A 104 -21.11 17.54 -15.97
CA TRP A 104 -21.18 18.99 -15.82
C TRP A 104 -19.82 19.70 -16.03
N LEU A 105 -18.70 18.97 -16.08
CA LEU A 105 -17.37 19.57 -16.20
C LEU A 105 -17.04 19.87 -17.67
N PRO A 106 -16.58 21.08 -18.02
CA PRO A 106 -16.06 21.36 -19.35
C PRO A 106 -14.86 20.46 -19.70
N ASP A 107 -14.80 19.99 -20.95
CA ASP A 107 -13.70 19.15 -21.46
C ASP A 107 -12.27 19.67 -21.19
N PRO A 108 -11.94 20.96 -21.35
CA PRO A 108 -10.59 21.44 -21.03
C PRO A 108 -10.24 21.33 -19.54
N VAL A 109 -11.23 21.52 -18.66
CA VAL A 109 -11.06 21.35 -17.20
C VAL A 109 -10.86 19.87 -16.87
N LYS A 110 -11.64 18.99 -17.52
CA LYS A 110 -11.51 17.55 -17.36
C LYS A 110 -10.12 17.06 -17.81
N GLN A 111 -9.62 17.52 -18.95
CA GLN A 111 -8.28 17.19 -19.44
C GLN A 111 -7.15 17.75 -18.57
N PHE A 112 -7.36 18.89 -17.93
CA PHE A 112 -6.39 19.47 -17.00
C PHE A 112 -6.30 18.66 -15.71
N ILE A 113 -7.44 18.26 -15.15
CA ILE A 113 -7.57 17.67 -13.81
C ILE A 113 -7.41 16.15 -13.80
N PHE A 114 -7.79 15.46 -14.88
CA PHE A 114 -7.78 13.99 -14.96
C PHE A 114 -6.71 13.45 -15.90
N PRO A 115 -6.20 12.22 -15.65
CA PRO A 115 -5.28 11.55 -16.57
C PRO A 115 -5.90 11.32 -17.94
N ALA A 116 -5.03 11.21 -18.96
CA ALA A 116 -5.44 10.87 -20.32
C ALA A 116 -6.13 9.49 -20.34
N GLY A 117 -7.26 9.38 -21.03
CA GLY A 117 -8.06 8.15 -21.09
C GLY A 117 -8.93 7.88 -19.86
N PHE A 118 -9.08 8.84 -18.95
CA PHE A 118 -10.01 8.72 -17.83
C PHE A 118 -11.47 8.51 -18.32
N PRO A 119 -12.25 7.58 -17.75
CA PRO A 119 -11.95 6.81 -16.53
C PRO A 119 -11.19 5.49 -16.74
N GLU A 120 -11.12 4.94 -17.95
CA GLU A 120 -10.59 3.59 -18.19
C GLU A 120 -9.07 3.46 -17.95
N SER A 121 -8.35 4.57 -17.96
CA SER A 121 -6.89 4.57 -17.77
C SER A 121 -6.42 4.49 -16.32
N VAL A 122 -7.34 4.60 -15.36
CA VAL A 122 -7.06 4.54 -13.93
C VAL A 122 -7.95 3.53 -13.22
N SER A 123 -7.62 3.19 -11.98
CA SER A 123 -8.45 2.30 -11.18
C SER A 123 -9.78 2.94 -10.77
N ASP A 124 -10.79 2.09 -10.57
CA ASP A 124 -12.17 2.51 -10.28
C ASP A 124 -12.30 3.35 -8.99
N ASP A 125 -11.37 3.19 -8.05
CA ASP A 125 -11.30 3.90 -6.77
C ASP A 125 -10.54 5.24 -6.84
N TYR A 126 -9.97 5.60 -8.00
CA TYR A 126 -9.19 6.83 -8.17
C TYR A 126 -10.01 8.10 -7.87
N LEU A 127 -11.18 8.27 -8.51
CA LEU A 127 -11.96 9.49 -8.36
C LEU A 127 -12.42 9.68 -6.91
N ASP A 128 -12.96 8.64 -6.30
CA ASP A 128 -13.43 8.65 -4.91
C ASP A 128 -12.27 8.98 -3.95
N TYR A 129 -11.09 8.40 -4.18
CA TYR A 129 -9.88 8.74 -3.42
C TYR A 129 -9.50 10.21 -3.59
N MET A 130 -9.44 10.72 -4.82
CA MET A 130 -9.03 12.11 -5.12
C MET A 130 -9.99 13.13 -4.51
N LEU A 131 -11.29 12.87 -4.55
CA LEU A 131 -12.32 13.74 -3.96
C LEU A 131 -12.19 13.83 -2.43
N LEU A 132 -11.77 12.75 -1.75
CA LEU A 132 -11.49 12.76 -0.31
C LEU A 132 -10.08 13.29 0.01
N GLN A 133 -9.13 13.08 -0.89
CA GLN A 133 -7.74 13.52 -0.75
C GLN A 133 -7.62 15.04 -0.86
N PHE A 134 -8.42 15.69 -1.72
CA PHE A 134 -8.43 17.15 -1.87
C PHE A 134 -8.72 17.90 -0.55
N PRO A 135 -9.86 17.71 0.15
CA PRO A 135 -10.11 18.35 1.43
C PRO A 135 -9.12 17.88 2.52
N THR A 136 -8.61 16.64 2.43
CA THR A 136 -7.52 16.19 3.32
C THR A 136 -6.25 17.04 3.15
N ASN A 137 -5.87 17.38 1.91
CA ASN A 137 -4.72 18.22 1.62
C ASN A 137 -4.97 19.68 2.05
N VAL A 138 -6.17 20.22 1.79
CA VAL A 138 -6.56 21.58 2.24
C VAL A 138 -6.41 21.73 3.75
N THR A 139 -6.99 20.79 4.52
CA THR A 139 -6.90 20.81 6.00
C THR A 139 -5.45 20.65 6.50
N ALA A 140 -4.61 19.90 5.78
CA ALA A 140 -3.19 19.77 6.09
C ALA A 140 -2.46 21.13 5.98
N TRP A 141 -2.74 21.87 4.91
CA TRP A 141 -2.13 23.17 4.64
C TRP A 141 -2.65 24.27 5.56
N ILE A 142 -3.91 24.22 5.99
CA ILE A 142 -4.43 25.07 7.07
C ILE A 142 -3.65 24.79 8.36
N CYS A 143 -3.51 23.52 8.76
CA CYS A 143 -2.71 23.16 9.94
C CYS A 143 -1.27 23.65 9.83
N HIS A 144 -0.67 23.55 8.64
CA HIS A 144 0.68 24.04 8.37
C HIS A 144 0.80 25.55 8.59
N ALA A 145 -0.15 26.35 8.10
CA ALA A 145 -0.16 27.80 8.30
C ALA A 145 -0.24 28.17 9.79
N LEU A 146 -1.12 27.52 10.55
CA LEU A 146 -1.28 27.74 12.00
C LEU A 146 -0.01 27.43 12.79
N VAL A 147 0.62 26.27 12.52
CA VAL A 147 1.88 25.86 13.16
C VAL A 147 3.01 26.82 12.79
N THR A 148 3.10 27.22 11.53
CA THR A 148 4.12 28.16 11.06
C THR A 148 3.97 29.53 11.74
N SER A 149 2.74 30.03 11.88
CA SER A 149 2.47 31.27 12.61
C SER A 149 2.93 31.19 14.07
N SER A 150 2.65 30.06 14.74
CA SER A 150 3.10 29.84 16.13
C SER A 150 4.63 29.80 16.23
N LEU A 151 5.30 29.12 15.29
CA LEU A 151 6.76 29.08 15.23
C LEU A 151 7.37 30.47 15.01
N LEU A 152 6.81 31.26 14.09
CA LEU A 152 7.24 32.64 13.84
C LEU A 152 7.02 33.54 15.07
N LYS A 153 5.92 33.38 15.79
CA LYS A 153 5.69 34.06 17.07
C LYS A 153 6.75 33.66 18.11
N ALA A 154 7.08 32.37 18.23
CA ALA A 154 8.11 31.90 19.15
C ALA A 154 9.50 32.48 18.83
N VAL A 155 9.86 32.56 17.53
CA VAL A 155 11.10 33.20 17.08
C VAL A 155 11.10 34.71 17.34
N GLY A 156 9.98 35.40 17.09
CA GLY A 156 9.86 36.85 17.30
C GLY A 156 9.89 37.27 18.78
N VAL A 157 9.46 36.40 19.69
CA VAL A 157 9.52 36.64 21.16
C VAL A 157 10.93 36.40 21.72
N GLY A 158 11.76 35.60 21.05
CA GLY A 158 13.18 35.48 21.36
C GLY A 158 13.98 36.61 20.69
N SER A 159 14.05 37.80 21.27
CA SER A 159 14.85 38.90 20.72
C SER A 159 16.31 38.47 20.50
N PHE A 160 16.70 38.25 19.25
CA PHE A 160 18.08 38.01 18.84
C PHE A 160 18.83 39.36 18.94
N SER A 161 19.53 39.56 20.07
CA SER A 161 20.37 40.73 20.28
C SER A 161 21.40 40.83 19.14
N GLY A 162 21.35 41.92 18.38
CA GLY A 162 22.08 42.14 17.14
C GLY A 162 23.60 42.24 17.33
N SER A 163 24.27 41.09 17.39
CA SER A 163 25.73 41.00 17.23
C SER A 163 26.08 39.92 16.20
N THR A 164 27.25 40.04 15.57
CA THR A 164 27.77 39.05 14.61
C THR A 164 27.85 37.64 15.22
N ALA A 165 28.18 37.54 16.52
CA ALA A 165 28.18 36.27 17.27
C ALA A 165 26.76 35.70 17.49
N ALA A 166 25.76 36.55 17.69
CA ALA A 166 24.36 36.14 17.79
C ALA A 166 23.80 35.66 16.43
N ALA A 167 24.23 36.26 15.32
CA ALA A 167 23.89 35.80 13.98
C ALA A 167 24.51 34.42 13.68
N SER A 168 25.78 34.20 14.06
CA SER A 168 26.43 32.88 13.94
C SER A 168 25.75 31.82 14.81
N ALA A 169 25.40 32.16 16.06
CA ALA A 169 24.66 31.28 16.95
C ALA A 169 23.25 30.98 16.43
N ALA A 170 22.56 31.96 15.84
CA ALA A 170 21.26 31.77 15.19
C ALA A 170 21.38 30.87 13.94
N ALA A 171 22.43 31.03 13.13
CA ALA A 171 22.69 30.18 11.97
C ALA A 171 23.02 28.73 12.38
N ILE A 172 23.85 28.52 13.40
CA ILE A 172 24.15 27.18 13.93
C ILE A 172 22.89 26.52 14.48
N ARG A 173 22.03 27.28 15.17
CA ARG A 173 20.73 26.81 15.66
C ARG A 173 19.81 26.42 14.50
N TRP A 174 19.75 27.22 13.45
CA TRP A 174 18.99 26.92 12.22
C TRP A 174 19.49 25.66 11.52
N VAL A 175 20.80 25.57 11.27
CA VAL A 175 21.43 24.41 10.63
C VAL A 175 21.30 23.16 11.49
N SER A 176 21.40 23.26 12.82
CA SER A 176 21.21 22.12 13.72
C SER A 176 19.76 21.61 13.68
N LYS A 177 18.79 22.53 13.65
CA LYS A 177 17.36 22.20 13.54
C LYS A 177 17.04 21.46 12.25
N ASP A 178 17.58 21.92 11.12
CA ASP A 178 17.30 21.31 9.81
C ASP A 178 18.19 20.07 9.55
N GLY A 179 19.40 20.05 10.10
CA GLY A 179 20.36 18.95 9.99
C GLY A 179 19.88 17.67 10.68
N ILE A 180 19.29 17.78 11.88
CA ILE A 180 18.71 16.62 12.58
C ILE A 180 17.58 15.99 11.74
N GLY A 181 16.72 16.82 11.14
CA GLY A 181 15.68 16.37 10.22
C GLY A 181 16.26 15.64 8.99
N ALA A 182 17.34 16.16 8.41
CA ALA A 182 18.01 15.54 7.27
C ALA A 182 18.62 14.17 7.62
N VAL A 183 19.26 14.03 8.79
CA VAL A 183 19.77 12.75 9.28
C VAL A 183 18.64 11.74 9.47
N GLY A 184 17.50 12.17 10.01
CA GLY A 184 16.31 11.32 10.12
C GLY A 184 15.87 10.75 8.76
N ARG A 185 15.85 11.58 7.71
CA ARG A 185 15.51 11.12 6.35
C ARG A 185 16.51 10.08 5.82
N LEU A 186 17.81 10.30 6.02
CA LEU A 186 18.86 9.37 5.60
C LEU A 186 18.70 7.99 6.25
N LEU A 187 18.42 7.95 7.56
CA LEU A 187 18.25 6.70 8.30
C LEU A 187 17.06 5.88 7.81
N ILE A 188 15.94 6.54 7.48
CA ILE A 188 14.73 5.86 7.04
C ILE A 188 14.90 5.31 5.63
N GLY A 189 15.38 6.15 4.71
CA GLY A 189 15.61 5.76 3.32
C GLY A 189 16.61 4.61 3.21
N GLY A 190 17.62 4.56 4.08
CA GLY A 190 18.64 3.52 4.05
C GLY A 190 18.23 2.17 4.68
N ARG A 191 17.24 2.12 5.57
CA ARG A 191 16.93 0.89 6.35
C ARG A 191 15.54 0.30 6.16
N PHE A 192 14.56 1.07 5.71
CA PHE A 192 13.14 0.65 5.78
C PHE A 192 12.45 0.52 4.43
N GLY A 193 13.17 0.62 3.31
CA GLY A 193 12.61 0.60 1.95
C GLY A 193 11.61 -0.55 1.70
N ASN A 194 11.98 -1.79 2.06
CA ASN A 194 11.15 -2.97 1.82
C ASN A 194 9.90 -3.06 2.71
N LEU A 195 9.83 -2.29 3.81
CA LEU A 195 8.75 -2.38 4.78
C LEU A 195 7.50 -1.61 4.32
N PHE A 196 7.67 -0.65 3.41
CA PHE A 196 6.61 0.28 3.00
C PHE A 196 5.67 -0.30 1.94
N ASP A 197 6.16 -1.27 1.17
CA ASP A 197 5.39 -1.91 0.10
C ASP A 197 4.30 -2.86 0.65
N ASP A 198 4.48 -3.38 1.86
CA ASP A 198 3.60 -4.40 2.45
C ASP A 198 2.21 -3.86 2.85
N ASP A 199 2.12 -2.61 3.36
CA ASP A 199 0.86 -2.02 3.83
C ASP A 199 0.84 -0.48 3.66
N PRO A 200 0.62 0.02 2.43
CA PRO A 200 0.68 1.44 2.15
C PRO A 200 -0.38 2.25 2.92
N LYS A 201 -1.58 1.71 3.16
CA LYS A 201 -2.62 2.43 3.90
C LYS A 201 -2.21 2.70 5.35
N GLN A 202 -1.71 1.68 6.03
CA GLN A 202 -1.26 1.82 7.42
C GLN A 202 -0.11 2.83 7.53
N TRP A 203 0.90 2.71 6.65
CA TRP A 203 2.05 3.61 6.68
C TRP A 203 1.67 5.05 6.34
N ARG A 204 0.72 5.25 5.41
CA ARG A 204 0.19 6.57 5.09
C ARG A 204 -0.54 7.21 6.27
N MET A 205 -1.27 6.43 7.07
CA MET A 205 -1.94 6.90 8.28
C MET A 205 -0.93 7.18 9.42
N TYR A 206 0.06 6.32 9.62
CA TYR A 206 1.09 6.49 10.64
C TYR A 206 1.99 7.69 10.36
N ALA A 207 2.29 7.95 9.09
CA ALA A 207 2.95 9.19 8.67
C ALA A 207 2.21 10.42 9.21
N ASP A 208 0.88 10.44 9.15
CA ASP A 208 0.12 11.57 9.69
C ASP A 208 0.10 11.62 11.21
N PHE A 209 0.06 10.51 11.93
CA PHE A 209 0.19 10.55 13.39
C PHE A 209 1.55 11.09 13.83
N ILE A 210 2.63 10.61 13.22
CA ILE A 210 4.01 11.07 13.52
C ILE A 210 4.18 12.54 13.10
N GLY A 211 3.62 12.94 11.95
CA GLY A 211 3.63 14.33 11.50
C GLY A 211 2.84 15.27 12.41
N SER A 212 1.76 14.76 13.03
CA SER A 212 1.00 15.49 14.06
C SER A 212 1.85 15.72 15.30
N ALA A 213 2.55 14.69 15.79
CA ALA A 213 3.47 14.82 16.92
C ALA A 213 4.56 15.85 16.63
N GLY A 214 5.11 15.86 15.42
CA GLY A 214 6.06 16.89 14.98
C GLY A 214 5.48 18.31 15.04
N SER A 215 4.23 18.49 14.63
CA SER A 215 3.54 19.78 14.74
C SER A 215 3.25 20.20 16.19
N ILE A 216 2.99 19.23 17.10
CA ILE A 216 2.82 19.51 18.54
C ILE A 216 4.12 20.03 19.15
N PHE A 217 5.28 19.49 18.77
CA PHE A 217 6.57 20.03 19.20
C PHE A 217 6.76 21.48 18.75
N ASP A 218 6.41 21.79 17.50
CA ASP A 218 6.49 23.16 16.99
C ASP A 218 5.54 24.12 17.72
N LEU A 219 4.30 23.72 17.99
CA LEU A 219 3.36 24.54 18.79
C LEU A 219 3.90 24.78 20.21
N SER A 220 4.52 23.76 20.80
CA SER A 220 5.10 23.82 22.14
C SER A 220 6.26 24.83 22.24
N THR A 221 6.90 25.20 21.12
CA THR A 221 7.98 26.19 21.11
C THR A 221 7.52 27.56 21.62
N GLN A 222 6.26 27.92 21.40
CA GLN A 222 5.70 29.19 21.86
C GLN A 222 5.44 29.21 23.38
N LEU A 223 5.15 28.04 23.99
CA LEU A 223 4.99 27.90 25.44
C LEU A 223 6.34 27.88 26.16
N TYR A 224 7.35 27.28 25.53
CA TYR A 224 8.66 27.04 26.12
C TYR A 224 9.78 27.66 25.26
N PRO A 225 9.84 29.00 25.13
CA PRO A 225 10.80 29.67 24.25
C PRO A 225 12.27 29.38 24.62
N ALA A 226 12.56 29.12 25.91
CA ALA A 226 13.89 28.69 26.36
C ALA A 226 14.34 27.35 25.73
N TYR A 227 13.39 26.49 25.37
CA TYR A 227 13.61 25.18 24.74
C TYR A 227 13.29 25.19 23.25
N PHE A 228 13.25 26.38 22.61
CA PHE A 228 12.91 26.53 21.20
C PHE A 228 13.71 25.57 20.30
N LEU A 229 15.05 25.56 20.45
CA LEU A 229 15.93 24.77 19.60
C LEU A 229 15.66 23.25 19.70
N PRO A 230 15.68 22.60 20.88
CA PRO A 230 15.41 21.18 20.98
C PRO A 230 13.98 20.82 20.54
N LEU A 231 12.98 21.63 20.88
CA LEU A 231 11.59 21.39 20.46
C LEU A 231 11.43 21.49 18.94
N ALA A 232 11.90 22.57 18.32
CA ALA A 232 11.81 22.75 16.87
C ALA A 232 12.65 21.71 16.10
N SER A 233 13.77 21.27 16.66
CA SER A 233 14.59 20.19 16.07
C SER A 233 13.86 18.86 16.12
N LEU A 234 13.21 18.54 17.24
CA LEU A 234 12.42 17.32 17.40
C LEU A 234 11.16 17.35 16.52
N GLY A 235 10.53 18.52 16.36
CA GLY A 235 9.44 18.75 15.42
C GLY A 235 9.84 18.48 13.98
N ASN A 236 10.96 19.07 13.54
CA ASN A 236 11.56 18.81 12.23
C ASN A 236 11.94 17.33 12.02
N LEU A 237 12.51 16.68 13.04
CA LEU A 237 12.85 15.25 13.02
C LEU A 237 11.61 14.39 12.81
N ALA A 238 10.59 14.56 13.65
CA ALA A 238 9.35 13.82 13.54
C ALA A 238 8.68 14.01 12.16
N LYS A 239 8.66 15.25 11.64
CA LYS A 239 8.14 15.53 10.28
C LYS A 239 8.99 14.91 9.17
N ALA A 240 10.30 14.83 9.36
CA ALA A 240 11.18 14.09 8.46
C ALA A 240 10.87 12.59 8.49
N PHE A 241 10.62 12.03 9.67
CA PHE A 241 10.17 10.65 9.82
C PHE A 241 8.84 10.39 9.12
N ALA A 242 7.85 11.22 9.40
CA ALA A 242 6.55 11.18 8.74
C ALA A 242 6.66 11.21 7.22
N ARG A 243 7.48 12.11 6.66
CA ARG A 243 7.72 12.19 5.21
C ARG A 243 8.36 10.92 4.65
N GLY A 244 9.34 10.36 5.36
CA GLY A 244 9.97 9.09 4.98
C GLY A 244 9.01 7.89 4.93
N LEU A 245 7.90 7.93 5.67
CA LEU A 245 6.83 6.94 5.59
C LEU A 245 5.76 7.29 4.54
N LYS A 246 5.42 8.58 4.42
CA LYS A 246 4.44 9.11 3.45
C LYS A 246 4.87 8.81 2.03
N ASP A 247 6.09 9.20 1.64
CA ASP A 247 6.45 9.24 0.21
C ASP A 247 6.51 7.84 -0.42
N PRO A 248 7.10 6.81 0.20
CA PRO A 248 7.08 5.45 -0.35
C PRO A 248 5.67 4.85 -0.41
N SER A 249 4.89 4.95 0.68
CA SER A 249 3.52 4.42 0.71
C SER A 249 2.60 5.10 -0.31
N PHE A 250 2.81 6.39 -0.56
CA PHE A 250 2.12 7.15 -1.58
C PHE A 250 2.47 6.71 -3.00
N ARG A 251 3.75 6.42 -3.28
CA ARG A 251 4.16 5.87 -4.58
C ARG A 251 3.51 4.53 -4.89
N VAL A 252 3.27 3.69 -3.88
CA VAL A 252 2.53 2.43 -4.04
C VAL A 252 1.07 2.70 -4.42
N ILE A 253 0.43 3.71 -3.82
CA ILE A 253 -0.93 4.15 -4.17
C ILE A 253 -0.97 4.68 -5.61
N GLN A 254 -0.01 5.52 -6.01
CA GLN A 254 0.09 6.04 -7.38
C GLN A 254 0.27 4.93 -8.42
N ASN A 255 1.08 3.93 -8.10
CA ASN A 255 1.28 2.77 -8.95
C ASN A 255 0.01 1.91 -9.07
N HIS A 256 -0.77 1.79 -7.98
CA HIS A 256 -2.08 1.12 -8.01
C HIS A 256 -3.07 1.81 -8.94
N PHE A 257 -3.06 3.14 -8.99
CA PHE A 257 -3.91 3.91 -9.91
C PHE A 257 -3.52 3.81 -11.39
N ALA A 258 -2.28 3.45 -11.70
CA ALA A 258 -1.74 3.49 -13.06
C ALA A 258 -2.05 2.21 -13.88
N ILE A 259 -3.30 2.03 -14.30
CA ILE A 259 -3.74 0.82 -15.04
C ILE A 259 -3.14 0.76 -16.46
N SER A 260 -3.11 1.88 -17.19
CA SER A 260 -2.62 1.92 -18.57
C SER A 260 -1.11 2.18 -18.69
N SER A 261 -0.31 1.78 -17.69
CA SER A 261 1.12 2.11 -17.60
C SER A 261 1.39 3.63 -17.67
N ASN A 262 0.46 4.42 -17.11
CA ASN A 262 0.38 5.88 -17.14
C ASN A 262 0.81 6.52 -15.80
N LEU A 263 1.75 5.89 -15.08
CA LEU A 263 2.19 6.33 -13.75
C LEU A 263 2.63 7.80 -13.71
N GLY A 264 3.38 8.24 -14.72
CA GLY A 264 3.85 9.63 -14.80
C GLY A 264 2.70 10.65 -14.93
N ASP A 265 1.66 10.32 -15.71
CA ASP A 265 0.49 11.19 -15.88
C ASP A 265 -0.36 11.21 -14.61
N VAL A 266 -0.63 10.04 -14.01
CA VAL A 266 -1.30 9.94 -12.70
C VAL A 266 -0.60 10.79 -11.65
N ALA A 267 0.73 10.68 -11.53
CA ALA A 267 1.52 11.46 -10.57
C ALA A 267 1.43 12.97 -10.86
N ALA A 268 1.54 13.38 -12.13
CA ALA A 268 1.44 14.79 -12.51
C ALA A 268 0.05 15.36 -12.21
N LYS A 269 -1.03 14.61 -12.48
CA LYS A 269 -2.39 15.03 -12.17
C LYS A 269 -2.60 15.13 -10.67
N GLU A 270 -2.16 14.14 -9.91
CA GLU A 270 -2.25 14.20 -8.45
C GLU A 270 -1.51 15.42 -7.87
N GLU A 271 -0.35 15.78 -8.42
CA GLU A 271 0.37 17.01 -8.06
C GLU A 271 -0.47 18.26 -8.35
N VAL A 272 -1.18 18.33 -9.47
CA VAL A 272 -2.12 19.43 -9.77
C VAL A 272 -3.18 19.58 -8.67
N TRP A 273 -3.77 18.47 -8.21
CA TRP A 273 -4.73 18.49 -7.10
C TRP A 273 -4.07 18.90 -5.78
N GLU A 274 -2.85 18.44 -5.49
CA GLU A 274 -2.10 18.81 -4.29
C GLU A 274 -1.75 20.30 -4.26
N VAL A 275 -1.30 20.87 -5.38
CA VAL A 275 -0.98 22.30 -5.50
C VAL A 275 -2.24 23.16 -5.39
N ALA A 276 -3.36 22.77 -6.02
CA ALA A 276 -4.62 23.47 -5.87
C ALA A 276 -5.10 23.49 -4.39
N ALA A 277 -5.02 22.33 -3.72
CA ALA A 277 -5.34 22.21 -2.30
C ALA A 277 -4.38 23.02 -1.41
N GLN A 278 -3.10 23.11 -1.78
CA GLN A 278 -2.10 23.92 -1.11
C GLN A 278 -2.45 25.40 -1.15
N LEU A 279 -2.74 25.94 -2.33
CA LEU A 279 -3.09 27.35 -2.50
C LEU A 279 -4.36 27.69 -1.69
N LEU A 280 -5.38 26.85 -1.79
CA LEU A 280 -6.63 27.04 -1.06
C LEU A 280 -6.43 26.93 0.46
N GLY A 281 -5.71 25.90 0.92
CA GLY A 281 -5.47 25.68 2.35
C GLY A 281 -4.60 26.77 2.98
N LEU A 282 -3.60 27.28 2.26
CA LEU A 282 -2.81 28.43 2.72
C LEU A 282 -3.66 29.71 2.77
N ALA A 283 -4.49 29.98 1.75
CA ALA A 283 -5.37 31.14 1.74
C ALA A 283 -6.36 31.11 2.92
N LEU A 284 -7.01 29.97 3.16
CA LEU A 284 -7.90 29.78 4.32
C LEU A 284 -7.14 29.87 5.64
N GLY A 285 -5.93 29.30 5.72
CA GLY A 285 -5.08 29.39 6.91
C GLY A 285 -4.70 30.83 7.25
N ILE A 286 -4.33 31.64 6.25
CA ILE A 286 -4.03 33.07 6.42
C ILE A 286 -5.30 33.82 6.85
N LEU A 287 -6.45 33.57 6.23
CA LEU A 287 -7.72 34.19 6.61
C LEU A 287 -8.07 33.90 8.09
N ILE A 288 -7.88 32.66 8.54
CA ILE A 288 -8.08 32.27 9.94
C ILE A 288 -7.12 33.06 10.85
N LEU A 289 -5.85 33.20 10.46
CA LEU A 289 -4.84 33.93 11.22
C LEU A 289 -5.09 35.44 11.27
N ASP A 290 -5.65 36.02 10.21
CA ASP A 290 -5.97 37.45 10.08
C ASP A 290 -7.30 37.82 10.77
N THR A 291 -8.16 36.84 11.03
CA THR A 291 -9.46 37.07 11.68
C THR A 291 -9.27 37.63 13.10
N PRO A 292 -9.72 38.87 13.37
CA PRO A 292 -9.48 39.52 14.66
C PRO A 292 -10.19 38.76 15.79
N GLY A 293 -9.41 38.36 16.80
CA GLY A 293 -9.90 37.69 18.00
C GLY A 293 -9.75 36.17 18.00
N LEU A 294 -9.68 35.53 16.83
CA LEU A 294 -9.65 34.07 16.74
C LEU A 294 -8.27 33.46 17.05
N VAL A 295 -7.18 34.22 16.82
CA VAL A 295 -5.80 33.72 16.98
C VAL A 295 -4.93 34.64 17.86
N LYS A 296 -5.59 35.51 18.66
CA LYS A 296 -4.88 36.33 19.66
C LYS A 296 -4.44 35.52 20.87
N SER A 297 -5.24 34.54 21.30
CA SER A 297 -4.91 33.67 22.43
C SER A 297 -4.31 32.34 21.95
N TYR A 298 -3.19 31.94 22.55
CA TYR A 298 -2.54 30.67 22.24
C TYR A 298 -3.44 29.44 22.46
N PRO A 299 -4.24 29.34 23.54
CA PRO A 299 -5.17 28.22 23.72
C PRO A 299 -6.19 28.09 22.59
N LEU A 300 -6.68 29.21 22.05
CA LEU A 300 -7.64 29.19 20.94
C LEU A 300 -6.97 28.75 19.63
N LEU A 301 -5.73 29.20 19.36
CA LEU A 301 -4.93 28.70 18.23
C LEU A 301 -4.77 27.17 18.31
N VAL A 302 -4.39 26.65 19.49
CA VAL A 302 -4.22 25.21 19.70
C VAL A 302 -5.54 24.46 19.54
N LEU A 303 -6.66 25.01 20.02
CA LEU A 303 -7.98 24.43 19.85
C LEU A 303 -8.37 24.33 18.37
N ILE A 304 -8.22 25.42 17.61
CA ILE A 304 -8.51 25.46 16.17
C ILE A 304 -7.61 24.48 15.42
N TRP A 305 -6.31 24.48 15.72
CA TRP A 305 -5.36 23.55 15.14
C TRP A 305 -5.73 22.10 15.45
N THR A 306 -6.10 21.79 16.70
CA THR A 306 -6.45 20.43 17.13
C THR A 306 -7.72 19.96 16.41
N SER A 307 -8.76 20.80 16.36
CA SER A 307 -10.00 20.50 15.63
C SER A 307 -9.73 20.26 14.14
N MET A 308 -8.94 21.13 13.51
CA MET A 308 -8.57 20.99 12.10
C MET A 308 -7.71 19.73 11.87
N ARG A 309 -6.83 19.39 12.81
CA ARG A 309 -5.97 18.20 12.71
C ARG A 309 -6.77 16.91 12.89
N LEU A 310 -7.75 16.88 13.78
CA LEU A 310 -8.67 15.75 13.92
C LEU A 310 -9.50 15.55 12.65
N LEU A 311 -10.04 16.64 12.08
CA LEU A 311 -10.74 16.60 10.80
C LEU A 311 -9.82 16.06 9.68
N HIS A 312 -8.59 16.54 9.60
CA HIS A 312 -7.60 16.03 8.64
C HIS A 312 -7.36 14.52 8.78
N LEU A 313 -7.18 14.02 10.01
CA LEU A 313 -6.95 12.59 10.27
C LEU A 313 -8.19 11.76 9.90
N GLN A 314 -9.39 12.27 10.17
CA GLN A 314 -10.64 11.63 9.79
C GLN A 314 -10.80 11.55 8.27
N LEU A 315 -10.59 12.66 7.57
CA LEU A 315 -10.63 12.69 6.10
C LEU A 315 -9.56 11.78 5.49
N ARG A 316 -8.37 11.72 6.09
CA ARG A 316 -7.33 10.79 5.64
C ARG A 316 -7.76 9.34 5.84
N TYR A 317 -8.33 8.99 6.97
CA TYR A 317 -8.85 7.65 7.20
C TYR A 317 -9.91 7.28 6.16
N GLN A 318 -10.85 8.19 5.88
CA GLN A 318 -11.87 8.01 4.86
C GLN A 318 -11.26 7.81 3.46
N SER A 319 -10.33 8.68 3.05
CA SER A 319 -9.62 8.57 1.77
C SER A 319 -8.94 7.20 1.61
N LEU A 320 -8.24 6.72 2.65
CA LEU A 320 -7.58 5.42 2.61
C LEU A 320 -8.57 4.25 2.64
N SER A 321 -9.72 4.40 3.29
CA SER A 321 -10.74 3.35 3.37
C SER A 321 -11.43 3.06 2.03
N VAL A 322 -11.42 4.04 1.12
CA VAL A 322 -11.99 3.91 -0.22
C VAL A 322 -11.10 3.07 -1.16
N LEU A 323 -9.79 3.06 -0.92
CA LEU A 323 -8.82 2.35 -1.75
C LEU A 323 -9.10 0.83 -1.82
N ARG A 324 -9.04 0.26 -3.02
CA ARG A 324 -9.32 -1.14 -3.34
C ARG A 324 -8.11 -1.80 -3.99
N PHE A 325 -7.12 -2.14 -3.17
CA PHE A 325 -5.93 -2.82 -3.67
C PHE A 325 -6.25 -4.26 -4.09
N ASN A 326 -5.74 -4.68 -5.24
CA ASN A 326 -5.82 -6.06 -5.75
C ASN A 326 -4.65 -6.96 -5.30
N THR A 327 -3.68 -6.40 -4.56
CA THR A 327 -2.55 -7.13 -3.98
C THR A 327 -2.93 -7.82 -2.67
N ILE A 328 -2.18 -8.81 -2.21
CA ILE A 328 -2.44 -9.45 -0.90
C ILE A 328 -1.41 -8.92 0.10
N ASN A 329 -1.86 -8.08 1.05
CA ASN A 329 -1.07 -7.74 2.22
C ASN A 329 -1.28 -8.78 3.34
N LEU A 330 -0.50 -8.64 4.43
CA LEU A 330 -0.57 -9.52 5.58
C LEU A 330 -1.97 -9.61 6.22
N LYS A 331 -2.70 -8.48 6.23
CA LYS A 331 -4.04 -8.35 6.84
C LYS A 331 -5.10 -9.06 6.03
N ARG A 332 -5.09 -8.81 4.71
CA ARG A 332 -5.99 -9.43 3.74
C ARG A 332 -5.70 -10.92 3.60
N ALA A 333 -4.44 -11.34 3.65
CA ALA A 333 -4.06 -12.75 3.75
C ALA A 333 -4.68 -13.44 4.97
N ARG A 334 -4.64 -12.80 6.15
CA ARG A 334 -5.28 -13.35 7.36
C ARG A 334 -6.79 -13.49 7.19
N ILE A 335 -7.47 -12.46 6.68
CA ILE A 335 -8.92 -12.48 6.45
C ILE A 335 -9.29 -13.61 5.48
N LEU A 336 -8.52 -13.79 4.41
CA LEU A 336 -8.70 -14.88 3.45
C LEU A 336 -8.53 -16.25 4.10
N MET A 337 -7.46 -16.44 4.88
CA MET A 337 -7.20 -17.71 5.59
C MET A 337 -8.28 -18.02 6.62
N GLU A 338 -8.68 -17.03 7.43
CA GLU A 338 -9.72 -17.18 8.44
C GLU A 338 -11.07 -17.56 7.80
N ALA A 339 -11.48 -16.86 6.75
CA ALA A 339 -12.71 -17.17 6.02
C ALA A 339 -12.68 -18.55 5.37
N HIS A 340 -11.52 -18.94 4.82
CA HIS A 340 -11.34 -20.26 4.22
C HIS A 340 -11.40 -21.38 5.26
N VAL A 341 -10.71 -21.24 6.39
CA VAL A 341 -10.67 -22.26 7.45
C VAL A 341 -12.02 -22.38 8.15
N MET A 342 -12.70 -21.28 8.42
CA MET A 342 -13.96 -21.31 9.18
C MET A 342 -15.18 -21.65 8.31
N SER A 343 -15.20 -21.21 7.06
CA SER A 343 -16.41 -21.22 6.23
C SER A 343 -16.23 -21.90 4.87
N SER A 344 -15.02 -22.39 4.55
CA SER A 344 -14.65 -22.91 3.22
C SER A 344 -14.97 -21.94 2.08
N LYS A 345 -15.01 -20.63 2.36
CA LYS A 345 -15.31 -19.56 1.40
C LYS A 345 -14.10 -18.65 1.24
N VAL A 346 -13.89 -18.16 0.02
CA VAL A 346 -12.85 -17.18 -0.29
C VAL A 346 -13.51 -15.83 -0.58
N PRO A 347 -13.41 -14.83 0.32
CA PRO A 347 -14.00 -13.51 0.11
C PRO A 347 -13.36 -12.78 -1.07
N GLY A 348 -14.15 -11.94 -1.74
CA GLY A 348 -13.66 -11.11 -2.85
C GLY A 348 -12.71 -9.99 -2.41
N CYS A 349 -12.07 -9.35 -3.39
CA CYS A 349 -11.12 -8.26 -3.16
C CYS A 349 -11.74 -7.10 -2.36
N ASP A 350 -12.92 -6.64 -2.76
CA ASP A 350 -13.62 -5.52 -2.12
C ASP A 350 -14.01 -5.84 -0.68
N GLU A 351 -14.44 -7.07 -0.44
CA GLU A 351 -14.81 -7.53 0.90
C GLU A 351 -13.59 -7.60 1.82
N CYS A 352 -12.46 -8.09 1.31
CA CYS A 352 -11.20 -8.09 2.06
C CYS A 352 -10.72 -6.67 2.38
N ASN A 353 -10.78 -5.75 1.41
CA ASN A 353 -10.40 -4.34 1.62
C ASN A 353 -11.31 -3.65 2.64
N LYS A 354 -12.63 -3.92 2.64
CA LYS A 354 -13.57 -3.35 3.61
C LYS A 354 -13.37 -3.88 5.04
N ARG A 355 -12.98 -5.16 5.17
CA ARG A 355 -12.74 -5.80 6.47
C ARG A 355 -11.36 -5.48 7.05
N GLU A 356 -10.42 -4.99 6.24
CA GLU A 356 -9.06 -4.72 6.74
C GLU A 356 -9.06 -3.53 7.70
N ASN A 357 -8.33 -3.68 8.81
CA ASN A 357 -8.14 -2.58 9.75
C ASN A 357 -6.87 -1.80 9.41
N ILE A 358 -7.03 -0.53 9.03
CA ILE A 358 -5.91 0.34 8.63
C ILE A 358 -4.99 0.65 9.83
N LEU A 359 -5.52 0.76 11.04
CA LEU A 359 -4.80 1.24 12.23
C LEU A 359 -4.02 0.13 12.95
N LEU A 360 -4.53 -1.10 12.91
CA LEU A 360 -3.94 -2.22 13.66
C LEU A 360 -2.70 -2.76 12.97
N TRP A 361 -1.55 -2.65 13.65
CA TRP A 361 -0.36 -3.38 13.26
C TRP A 361 -0.57 -4.88 13.45
N GLN A 362 -0.50 -5.66 12.37
CA GLN A 362 -0.53 -7.11 12.48
C GLN A 362 0.88 -7.67 12.62
N ARG A 363 1.11 -8.39 13.72
CA ARG A 363 2.23 -9.32 13.86
C ARG A 363 1.68 -10.71 13.55
N PHE A 364 2.28 -11.43 12.60
CA PHE A 364 2.08 -12.87 12.55
C PHE A 364 2.77 -13.44 13.77
N LEU A 365 2.01 -14.18 14.59
CA LEU A 365 2.61 -15.21 15.43
C LEU A 365 3.32 -16.14 14.44
N LYS A 366 4.62 -16.33 14.57
CA LYS A 366 5.29 -17.43 13.88
C LYS A 366 4.94 -18.68 14.68
N PRO A 367 3.96 -19.50 14.28
CA PRO A 367 3.69 -20.73 15.00
C PRO A 367 4.97 -21.57 14.96
N ARG A 368 5.42 -22.06 16.12
CA ARG A 368 6.41 -23.12 16.15
C ARG A 368 5.69 -24.41 15.76
N ILE A 369 5.73 -24.73 14.47
CA ILE A 369 5.24 -26.00 13.97
C ILE A 369 6.36 -27.02 14.24
N ASN A 370 6.22 -27.75 15.34
CA ASN A 370 7.09 -28.89 15.62
C ASN A 370 6.56 -30.08 14.81
N PHE A 371 7.31 -30.48 13.78
CA PHE A 371 7.04 -31.72 13.06
C PHE A 371 7.74 -32.88 13.79
N GLY A 372 6.97 -33.91 14.13
CA GLY A 372 7.46 -35.12 14.80
C GLY A 372 7.16 -35.21 16.29
N VAL A 373 7.25 -36.43 16.81
CA VAL A 373 7.25 -36.77 18.23
C VAL A 373 8.62 -37.36 18.59
N SER A 374 9.07 -37.22 19.83
CA SER A 374 10.30 -37.93 20.24
C SER A 374 10.05 -39.45 20.17
N PHE A 375 11.10 -40.23 19.92
CA PHE A 375 10.98 -41.69 19.89
C PHE A 375 10.46 -42.25 21.22
N GLU A 376 10.81 -41.62 22.35
CA GLU A 376 10.25 -41.92 23.67
C GLU A 376 8.73 -41.70 23.74
N GLU A 377 8.21 -40.57 23.24
CA GLU A 377 6.76 -40.31 23.16
C GLU A 377 6.04 -41.33 22.25
N MET A 378 6.72 -41.84 21.22
CA MET A 378 6.19 -42.83 20.29
C MET A 378 6.13 -44.24 20.91
N VAL A 379 7.05 -44.56 21.82
CA VAL A 379 7.15 -45.86 22.50
C VAL A 379 6.23 -45.94 23.72
N ASP A 380 6.04 -44.84 24.45
CA ASP A 380 5.24 -44.85 25.70
C ASP A 380 3.72 -44.71 25.49
N GLY A 381 3.25 -44.51 24.26
CA GLY A 381 1.84 -44.68 23.85
C GLY A 381 0.78 -43.83 24.58
N SER A 382 1.18 -42.95 25.50
CA SER A 382 0.28 -42.40 26.53
C SER A 382 0.47 -40.89 26.68
N SER A 383 0.07 -40.11 25.68
CA SER A 383 -0.15 -38.67 25.90
C SER A 383 -1.16 -38.12 24.92
N SER A 384 -2.25 -37.69 25.52
CA SER A 384 -3.45 -37.09 24.95
C SER A 384 -3.15 -36.05 23.87
N VAL A 385 -3.88 -36.18 22.77
CA VAL A 385 -4.05 -35.12 21.77
C VAL A 385 -4.58 -33.87 22.51
N LEU A 386 -3.79 -32.77 22.47
CA LEU A 386 -4.00 -31.44 23.08
C LEU A 386 -3.58 -31.28 24.55
N THR A 387 -2.35 -30.79 24.76
CA THR A 387 -1.94 -30.10 25.99
C THR A 387 -1.80 -28.60 25.74
N TRP A 388 -2.65 -27.80 26.40
CA TRP A 388 -2.52 -26.34 26.47
C TRP A 388 -1.48 -25.99 27.54
N THR A 389 -0.32 -25.52 27.14
CA THR A 389 0.67 -24.95 28.08
C THR A 389 1.24 -23.65 27.52
N ASN A 390 1.09 -22.56 28.28
CA ASN A 390 1.73 -21.26 28.10
C ASN A 390 1.47 -20.54 26.76
N GLY A 391 0.21 -20.30 26.41
CA GLY A 391 -0.18 -19.31 25.39
C GLY A 391 0.20 -19.67 23.94
N ALA A 392 0.64 -20.90 23.69
CA ALA A 392 0.91 -21.42 22.36
C ALA A 392 -0.03 -22.60 22.05
N MET A 393 -0.86 -22.43 21.01
CA MET A 393 -1.69 -23.51 20.49
C MET A 393 -0.82 -24.42 19.60
N THR A 394 -0.66 -25.68 20.00
CA THR A 394 0.10 -26.68 19.25
C THR A 394 -0.87 -27.57 18.50
N LEU A 395 -1.01 -27.36 17.18
CA LEU A 395 -1.78 -28.24 16.29
C LEU A 395 -0.86 -29.36 15.78
N ARG A 396 -1.09 -30.61 16.20
CA ARG A 396 -0.39 -31.80 15.67
C ARG A 396 -1.30 -32.47 14.62
N PHE A 397 -0.86 -32.56 13.36
CA PHE A 397 -1.56 -33.28 12.29
C PHE A 397 -0.91 -34.65 12.04
N TRP A 398 -1.73 -35.70 11.89
CA TRP A 398 -1.33 -37.05 11.54
C TRP A 398 -1.63 -37.31 10.06
N TRP A 399 -0.62 -37.55 9.24
CA TRP A 399 -0.78 -37.91 7.82
C TRP A 399 -0.66 -39.43 7.67
N HIS A 400 -1.77 -40.12 7.38
CA HIS A 400 -1.73 -41.54 7.06
C HIS A 400 -1.64 -41.74 5.55
N SER A 401 -0.43 -42.01 5.05
CA SER A 401 -0.23 -42.48 3.68
C SER A 401 -0.56 -43.97 3.62
N ARG A 402 -1.73 -44.34 3.09
CA ARG A 402 -1.95 -45.72 2.61
C ARG A 402 -1.28 -45.86 1.25
N SER A 403 -0.13 -46.53 1.22
CA SER A 403 0.43 -47.11 0.01
C SER A 403 0.55 -48.63 0.18
N GLU A 404 0.08 -49.32 -0.84
CA GLU A 404 -0.03 -50.77 -1.02
C GLU A 404 1.22 -51.58 -0.66
N GLN A 405 1.02 -52.77 -0.08
CA GLN A 405 1.94 -53.89 -0.20
C GLN A 405 1.19 -55.07 -0.82
N ARG A 406 1.37 -55.27 -2.14
CA ARG A 406 1.21 -56.58 -2.78
C ARG A 406 2.52 -57.32 -2.60
N VAL A 407 2.54 -58.33 -1.73
CA VAL A 407 3.66 -59.27 -1.58
C VAL A 407 3.36 -60.50 -2.45
N TYR A 408 4.23 -60.73 -3.43
CA TYR A 408 4.40 -62.02 -4.09
C TYR A 408 5.00 -63.02 -3.10
N GLN A 409 4.38 -64.20 -2.94
CA GLN A 409 5.11 -65.42 -2.57
C GLN A 409 4.51 -66.63 -3.30
N SER A 410 5.39 -67.26 -4.10
CA SER A 410 5.51 -68.66 -4.54
C SER A 410 4.27 -69.45 -4.91
#